data_AF-A0A815HFE8-F1
#
_entry.id   AF-A0A815HFE8-F1
#
_cell.length_a   1.000
_cell.length_b   1.000
_cell.length_c   1.000
_cell.angle_alpha   90.00
_cell.angle_beta   90.00
_cell.angle_gamma   90.00
#
_symmetry.space_group_name_H-M   'P 1'
#
loop_
_entity.id
_entity.type
_entity.pdbx_description
1 polymer ?
#
loop_
_entity_poly.entity_id
_entity_poly.type
_entity_poly.pdbx_seq_one_letter_code
_entity_poly.pdbx_strand_id
1 'polypeptide(L)'
;MISIKSKQLRRSLYPIKIDIKFDVHDIRKYPAIDIADELTLINQNFLLNIKPEELFNFSFLSTEKKLLAPNIISMLEFYDRTVALFATQILRQKTDKLRASVIIHLFS
;
A
#
# COMPACT_ATOMS: atom_id res chain seq x y z
N MET A 1 -5.31 -51.12 -23.83
CA MET A 1 -4.83 -50.91 -22.45
C MET A 1 -3.32 -50.87 -22.45
N ILE A 2 -2.72 -49.69 -22.46
CA ILE A 2 -1.28 -49.51 -22.25
C ILE A 2 -1.14 -48.36 -21.26
N SER A 3 -0.88 -48.71 -20.00
CA SER A 3 -0.63 -47.77 -18.91
C SER A 3 0.85 -47.43 -18.92
N ILE A 4 1.20 -46.31 -19.54
CA ILE A 4 2.56 -45.75 -19.46
C ILE A 4 2.58 -44.82 -18.25
N LYS A 5 3.08 -45.34 -17.12
CA LYS A 5 3.40 -44.55 -15.93
C LYS A 5 4.49 -43.53 -16.29
N SER A 6 4.09 -42.27 -16.46
CA SER A 6 5.03 -41.18 -16.66
C SER A 6 5.90 -41.00 -15.41
N LYS A 7 7.20 -41.12 -15.66
CA LYS A 7 8.30 -41.06 -14.72
C LYS A 7 8.39 -39.62 -14.17
N GLN A 8 7.71 -39.35 -13.05
CA GLN A 8 7.95 -38.13 -12.27
C GLN A 8 9.39 -38.14 -11.76
N LEU A 9 10.28 -37.39 -12.44
CA LEU A 9 11.55 -36.96 -11.87
C LEU A 9 11.23 -36.12 -10.62
N ARG A 10 11.24 -36.75 -9.45
CA ARG A 10 11.28 -36.06 -8.17
C ARG A 10 12.65 -35.39 -8.03
N ARG A 11 12.77 -34.17 -8.54
CA ARG A 11 13.77 -33.23 -7.99
C ARG A 11 13.42 -33.07 -6.52
N SER A 12 14.36 -33.46 -5.65
CA SER A 12 14.24 -33.29 -4.21
C SER A 12 14.03 -31.81 -3.89
N LEU A 13 12.78 -31.43 -3.64
CA LEU A 13 12.45 -30.17 -2.98
C LEU A 13 12.95 -30.30 -1.53
N TYR A 14 14.20 -29.93 -1.30
CA TYR A 14 14.55 -29.38 -0.01
C TYR A 14 13.66 -28.15 0.17
N PRO A 15 12.87 -28.02 1.25
CA PRO A 15 12.28 -26.74 1.55
C PRO A 15 13.46 -25.83 1.84
N ILE A 16 13.73 -24.88 0.94
CA ILE A 16 14.47 -23.70 1.34
C ILE A 16 13.60 -23.09 2.44
N LYS A 17 13.96 -23.33 3.70
CA LYS A 17 13.42 -22.56 4.82
C LYS A 17 14.00 -21.17 4.68
N ILE A 18 13.35 -20.40 3.83
CA ILE A 18 13.50 -18.97 3.78
C ILE A 18 12.83 -18.47 5.08
N ASP A 19 13.57 -18.48 6.18
CA ASP A 19 13.16 -17.82 7.42
C ASP A 19 13.41 -16.31 7.25
N ILE A 20 12.68 -15.73 6.29
CA ILE A 20 12.60 -14.29 6.17
C ILE A 20 11.60 -13.83 7.22
N LYS A 21 12.11 -13.54 8.42
CA LYS A 21 11.47 -12.56 9.29
C LYS A 21 11.84 -11.16 8.79
N PHE A 22 11.36 -10.78 7.60
CA PHE A 22 11.23 -9.35 7.34
C PHE A 22 10.10 -8.88 8.26
N ASP A 23 10.46 -8.16 9.32
CA ASP A 23 9.52 -7.27 9.97
C ASP A 23 9.28 -6.09 9.01
N VAL A 24 8.47 -6.32 7.97
CA VAL A 24 8.16 -5.36 6.88
C VAL A 24 7.39 -4.12 7.42
N HIS A 25 7.07 -4.07 8.71
CA HIS A 25 5.90 -3.32 9.20
C HIS A 25 6.17 -2.31 10.32
N ASP A 26 7.39 -1.80 10.47
CA ASP A 26 7.61 -0.65 11.36
C ASP A 26 7.99 0.57 10.54
N ILE A 27 7.05 1.50 10.41
CA ILE A 27 7.21 2.76 9.68
C ILE A 27 8.39 3.59 10.19
N ARG A 28 8.77 3.44 11.47
CA ARG A 28 9.89 4.16 12.11
C ARG A 28 11.27 3.77 11.58
N LYS A 29 11.37 2.75 10.72
CA LYS A 29 12.62 2.35 10.07
C LYS A 29 13.10 3.35 9.03
N TYR A 30 12.21 4.19 8.53
CA TYR A 30 12.52 5.24 7.57
C TYR A 30 12.42 6.59 8.28
N PRO A 31 13.25 7.59 7.94
CA PRO A 31 13.06 8.95 8.41
C PRO A 31 11.67 9.48 8.02
N ALA A 32 11.05 10.24 8.92
CA ALA A 32 9.71 10.81 8.68
C ALA A 32 9.70 11.73 7.46
N ILE A 33 10.79 12.49 7.25
CA ILE A 33 10.95 13.38 6.11
C ILE A 33 11.00 12.61 4.78
N ASP A 34 11.71 11.49 4.71
CA ASP A 34 11.79 10.67 3.50
C ASP A 34 10.41 10.09 3.14
N ILE A 35 9.64 9.66 4.15
CA ILE A 35 8.25 9.21 3.94
C ILE A 35 7.39 10.36 3.41
N ALA A 36 7.52 11.56 3.98
CA ALA A 36 6.77 12.73 3.54
C ALA A 36 7.13 13.13 2.10
N ASP A 37 8.41 13.10 1.74
CA ASP A 37 8.88 13.41 0.40
C ASP A 37 8.34 12.39 -0.63
N GLU A 38 8.43 11.10 -0.34
CA GLU A 38 7.90 10.06 -1.23
C GLU A 38 6.37 10.16 -1.39
N LEU A 39 5.63 10.37 -0.30
CA LEU A 39 4.18 10.59 -0.37
C LEU A 39 3.84 11.87 -1.15
N THR A 40 4.66 12.91 -1.03
CA THR A 40 4.51 14.16 -1.78
C THR A 40 4.71 13.92 -3.26
N LEU A 41 5.77 13.22 -3.67
CA LEU A 41 6.04 12.86 -5.06
C LEU A 41 4.91 12.03 -5.67
N ILE A 42 4.41 11.04 -4.93
CA ILE A 42 3.28 10.22 -5.38
C ILE A 42 2.00 11.07 -5.53
N ASN A 43 1.69 11.91 -4.55
CA ASN A 43 0.52 12.80 -4.60
C ASN A 43 0.62 13.82 -5.74
N GLN A 44 1.80 14.38 -5.99
CA GLN A 44 2.04 15.25 -7.13
C GLN A 44 1.77 14.52 -8.45
N ASN A 45 2.23 13.28 -8.59
CA ASN A 45 1.96 12.48 -9.78
C ASN A 45 0.45 12.23 -9.97
N PHE A 46 -0.29 11.93 -8.89
CA PHE A 46 -1.75 11.83 -8.99
C PHE A 46 -2.40 13.14 -9.44
N LEU A 47 -2.01 14.26 -8.82
CA LEU A 47 -2.58 15.57 -9.12
C LEU A 47 -2.33 15.98 -10.58
N LEU A 48 -1.12 15.75 -11.10
CA LEU A 48 -0.76 16.06 -12.48
C LEU A 48 -1.50 15.21 -13.52
N ASN A 49 -2.02 14.05 -13.13
CA ASN A 49 -2.77 13.17 -14.01
C ASN A 49 -4.28 13.50 -14.06
N ILE A 50 -4.79 14.35 -13.17
CA ILE A 50 -6.20 14.75 -13.18
C ILE A 50 -6.47 15.60 -14.42
N LYS A 51 -7.38 15.14 -15.27
CA LYS A 51 -7.81 15.92 -16.43
C LYS A 51 -8.92 16.90 -16.04
N PRO A 52 -8.98 18.10 -16.67
CA PRO A 52 -10.02 19.09 -16.35
C PRO A 52 -11.45 18.55 -16.46
N GLU A 53 -11.71 17.63 -17.39
CA GLU A 53 -13.04 17.05 -17.62
C GLU A 53 -13.55 16.25 -16.41
N GLU A 54 -12.64 15.70 -15.60
CA GLU A 54 -12.99 14.95 -14.39
C GLU A 54 -13.53 15.85 -13.28
N LEU A 55 -13.23 17.16 -13.33
CA LEU A 55 -13.71 18.14 -12.36
C LEU A 55 -15.09 18.71 -12.72
N PHE A 56 -15.53 18.55 -13.96
CA PHE A 56 -16.81 19.08 -14.41
C PHE A 56 -18.00 18.35 -13.77
N ASN A 57 -19.05 19.12 -13.48
CA ASN A 57 -20.31 18.66 -12.90
C ASN A 57 -20.15 17.82 -11.61
N PHE A 58 -19.01 17.95 -10.92
CA PHE A 58 -18.67 17.12 -9.77
C PHE A 58 -18.79 15.62 -10.06
N SER A 59 -18.36 15.18 -11.25
CA SER A 59 -18.54 13.80 -11.72
C SER A 59 -17.93 12.75 -10.78
N PHE A 60 -16.93 13.13 -9.97
CA PHE A 60 -16.34 12.31 -8.90
C PHE A 60 -17.30 11.99 -7.72
N LEU A 61 -18.44 12.68 -7.60
CA LEU A 61 -19.50 12.38 -6.62
C LEU A 61 -20.59 11.46 -7.17
N SER A 62 -20.60 11.22 -8.48
CA SER A 62 -21.62 10.41 -9.13
C SER A 62 -21.47 8.91 -8.83
N THR A 63 -22.51 8.14 -9.13
CA THR A 63 -22.44 6.66 -9.10
C THR A 63 -21.42 6.12 -10.09
N GLU A 64 -21.22 6.81 -11.21
CA GLU A 64 -20.29 6.45 -12.29
C GLU A 64 -18.90 7.10 -12.13
N LYS A 65 -18.56 7.59 -10.94
CA LYS A 65 -17.32 8.32 -10.66
C LYS A 65 -16.04 7.63 -11.12
N LYS A 66 -15.99 6.29 -11.14
CA LYS A 66 -14.83 5.53 -11.63
C LYS A 66 -14.65 5.63 -13.14
N LEU A 67 -15.73 5.83 -13.88
CA LEU A 67 -15.71 6.04 -15.33
C LEU A 67 -15.43 7.51 -15.66
N LEU A 68 -16.10 8.43 -14.95
CA LEU A 68 -16.09 9.85 -15.29
C LEU A 68 -14.91 10.63 -14.70
N ALA A 69 -14.38 10.20 -13.55
CA ALA A 69 -13.28 10.86 -12.84
C ALA A 69 -12.22 9.86 -12.31
N PRO A 70 -11.66 8.99 -13.19
CA PRO A 70 -10.79 7.90 -12.78
C PRO A 70 -9.53 8.34 -12.02
N ASN A 71 -8.91 9.47 -12.36
CA ASN A 71 -7.69 9.95 -11.71
C ASN A 71 -7.99 10.58 -10.35
N ILE A 72 -9.10 11.32 -10.23
CA ILE A 72 -9.58 11.83 -8.94
C ILE A 72 -9.86 10.67 -8.00
N ILE A 73 -10.58 9.64 -8.47
CA ILE A 73 -10.87 8.46 -7.66
C ILE A 73 -9.60 7.70 -7.29
N SER A 74 -8.64 7.57 -8.19
CA SER A 74 -7.36 6.91 -7.89
C SER A 74 -6.56 7.65 -6.82
N MET A 75 -6.56 8.99 -6.85
CA MET A 75 -5.93 9.83 -5.83
C MET A 75 -6.60 9.64 -4.46
N LEU A 76 -7.94 9.64 -4.41
CA LEU A 76 -8.69 9.41 -3.17
C LEU A 76 -8.47 8.00 -2.61
N GLU A 77 -8.48 6.98 -3.46
CA GLU A 77 -8.20 5.60 -3.04
C GLU A 77 -6.75 5.47 -2.51
N PHE A 78 -5.78 6.21 -3.06
CA PHE A 78 -4.42 6.25 -2.52
C PHE A 78 -4.35 6.93 -1.14
N TYR A 79 -5.08 8.04 -0.97
CA TYR A 79 -5.21 8.70 0.33
C TYR A 79 -5.78 7.74 1.39
N ASP A 80 -6.89 7.06 1.09
CA ASP A 80 -7.53 6.12 2.01
C ASP A 80 -6.59 4.98 2.41
N ARG A 81 -5.84 4.42 1.46
CA ARG A 81 -4.83 3.39 1.73
C ARG A 81 -3.71 3.90 2.64
N THR A 82 -3.27 5.14 2.44
CA THR A 82 -2.21 5.76 3.26
C THR A 82 -2.68 5.99 4.69
N VAL A 83 -3.89 6.49 4.88
CA VAL A 83 -4.50 6.65 6.21
C VAL A 83 -4.66 5.29 6.91
N ALA A 84 -5.18 4.29 6.19
CA ALA A 84 -5.34 2.93 6.72
C ALA A 84 -3.99 2.29 7.11
N LEU A 85 -2.94 2.55 6.33
CA LEU A 85 -1.58 2.13 6.65
C LEU A 85 -1.15 2.72 8.00
N PHE A 86 -1.23 4.04 8.17
CA PHE A 86 -0.80 4.71 9.41
C PHE A 86 -1.62 4.27 10.63
N ALA A 87 -2.94 4.16 10.48
CA ALA A 87 -3.80 3.63 11.52
C ALA A 87 -3.37 2.20 11.93
N THR A 88 -3.09 1.35 10.95
CA THR A 88 -2.62 -0.02 11.19
C THR A 88 -1.26 -0.04 11.90
N GLN A 89 -0.33 0.86 11.52
CA GLN A 89 0.99 0.98 12.14
C GLN A 89 0.89 1.35 13.62
N ILE A 90 -0.04 2.22 13.98
CA ILE A 90 -0.32 2.60 15.38
C ILE A 90 -0.99 1.44 16.12
N LEU A 91 -2.06 0.87 15.58
CA LEU A 91 -2.87 -0.13 16.27
C LEU A 91 -2.16 -1.47 16.46
N ARG A 92 -1.17 -1.79 15.62
CA ARG A 92 -0.36 -3.03 15.77
C ARG A 92 0.62 -2.99 16.94
N GLN A 93 0.90 -1.82 17.54
CA GLN A 93 1.86 -1.74 18.63
C GLN A 93 1.28 -2.30 19.94
N LYS A 94 2.06 -3.17 20.60
CA LYS A 94 1.62 -3.89 21.80
C LYS A 94 1.44 -3.02 23.04
N THR A 95 2.15 -1.91 23.13
CA THR A 95 2.16 -1.05 24.33
C THR A 95 1.89 0.40 23.98
N ASP A 96 1.33 1.13 24.93
CA ASP A 96 0.99 2.55 24.81
C ASP A 96 2.23 3.39 24.49
N LYS A 97 3.37 3.05 25.10
CA LYS A 97 4.67 3.69 24.82
C LYS A 97 5.10 3.52 23.36
N LEU A 98 4.91 2.32 22.80
CA LEU A 98 5.25 2.06 21.40
C LEU A 98 4.26 2.75 20.45
N ARG A 99 2.96 2.77 20.77
CA ARG A 99 1.96 3.56 20.02
C ARG A 99 2.33 5.03 19.97
N ALA A 100 2.65 5.62 21.12
CA ALA A 100 3.06 7.01 21.23
C ALA A 100 4.32 7.30 20.39
N SER A 101 5.30 6.39 20.39
CA SER A 101 6.51 6.53 19.55
C SER A 101 6.20 6.53 18.05
N VAL A 102 5.26 5.73 17.58
CA VAL A 102 4.83 5.73 16.17
C VAL A 102 4.09 7.04 15.85
N ILE A 103 3.20 7.48 16.72
CA ILE A 103 2.49 8.76 16.56
C ILE A 103 3.48 9.91 16.47
N ILE A 104 4.41 10.02 17.44
CA ILE A 104 5.43 11.08 17.43
C ILE A 104 6.20 11.07 16.11
N HIS A 105 6.66 9.90 15.66
CA HIS A 105 7.40 9.78 14.40
C HIS A 105 6.62 10.25 13.17
N LEU A 106 5.29 10.09 13.13
CA LEU A 106 4.46 10.52 12.01
C LEU A 106 4.14 12.02 12.02
N PHE A 107 4.28 12.70 13.16
CA PHE A 107 3.91 14.11 13.36
C PHE A 107 5.09 15.02 13.74
N SER A 108 6.31 14.47 13.74
CA SER A 108 7.57 15.18 14.00
C SER A 108 8.25 15.62 12.71
#